data_AF-A0AAW0Y346-F1
#
_entry.id   AF-A0AAW0Y346-F1
#
_cell.length_a   1.000
_cell.length_b   1.000
_cell.length_c   1.000
_cell.angle_alpha   90.00
_cell.angle_beta   90.00
_cell.angle_gamma   90.00
#
_symmetry.space_group_name_H-M   'P 1'
#
loop_
_entity.id
_entity.type
_entity.pdbx_description
1 polymer ?
#
loop_
_entity_poly.entity_id
_entity_poly.type
_entity_poly.pdbx_seq_one_letter_code
_entity_poly.pdbx_strand_id
1 'polypeptide(L)'
;MAPQRCKRRKRYVEKPWVINVDTMSRRQRSLHCIERRLTKNSLVSGVALTMYTKIPALRTNVPSLRSSVPALRTNVPPIQTKVPAVRTNVPALQTKVPALRSSVPALHASVPALRTKVSVLRTKVSALQTNVPTLRTSDTALQTKDPVLRTSDPTLRSNIPTLRTSVPTIRTTVPPLRRNNQSNKRILKPIASPRLRKTKIKSNTLPFDTGGTSGRSSSRSSTPRASPVSNNELKQLTEELLTLDTGILQPSVSHQGHTSASATGDSASHPLIANVPREAVAKTTVQRMQRLLDNYEPRTTSTEVQTADELAEENSFLDAVMQTPLMKRLETFLQQKNLIRGGLRSTLKDIWFTLYRRGGRHVGSSGFEHVFVGELKDGKVAGFHNWLNFRKEELEGDLDYKGFIRFIDLNGKGQIVKLRFEWLNEAKPVGTVFIGTTPELEMALYTLCFLVRPDSSCQVQLAGKKFSIQTWTFTSGGKKVIGSAYPNI
;
A
#
# COMPACT_ATOMS: atom_id res chain seq x y z
N MET A 1 111.25 -9.07 -18.55
CA MET A 1 111.08 -9.00 -20.03
C MET A 1 109.68 -8.49 -20.33
N ALA A 2 109.51 -7.69 -21.39
CA ALA A 2 108.22 -7.47 -22.06
C ALA A 2 107.96 -8.68 -23.01
N PRO A 3 106.78 -8.90 -23.65
CA PRO A 3 105.75 -7.94 -24.08
C PRO A 3 104.35 -8.30 -23.49
N GLN A 4 103.16 -7.92 -23.99
CA GLN A 4 102.76 -7.38 -25.30
C GLN A 4 101.43 -6.58 -25.20
N ARG A 5 101.39 -5.37 -25.79
CA ARG A 5 100.13 -4.63 -26.03
C ARG A 5 99.60 -4.97 -27.42
N CYS A 6 98.28 -5.13 -27.55
CA CYS A 6 97.60 -5.11 -28.85
C CYS A 6 96.49 -4.04 -28.85
N LYS A 7 96.25 -3.38 -29.98
CA LYS A 7 95.27 -2.29 -30.16
C LYS A 7 94.10 -2.74 -31.05
N ARG A 8 92.96 -2.02 -30.91
CA ARG A 8 91.87 -1.77 -31.90
C ARG A 8 92.01 -2.49 -33.28
N ARG A 9 90.95 -3.03 -33.92
CA ARG A 9 89.60 -2.45 -34.13
C ARG A 9 88.70 -3.40 -34.96
N LYS A 10 87.39 -3.51 -34.68
CA LYS A 10 86.23 -3.48 -35.64
C LYS A 10 84.94 -4.10 -35.03
N ARG A 11 83.81 -3.97 -35.73
CA ARG A 11 82.42 -4.25 -35.27
C ARG A 11 81.92 -5.60 -35.77
N TYR A 12 81.07 -6.26 -34.97
CA TYR A 12 79.89 -7.07 -35.36
C TYR A 12 78.93 -6.94 -34.16
N VAL A 13 77.78 -6.26 -34.26
CA VAL A 13 76.49 -6.69 -34.83
C VAL A 13 75.87 -7.85 -34.05
N GLU A 14 74.64 -7.63 -33.57
CA GLU A 14 73.91 -8.50 -32.62
C GLU A 14 73.41 -9.80 -33.27
N LYS A 15 73.40 -10.90 -32.49
CA LYS A 15 72.55 -12.08 -32.72
C LYS A 15 72.06 -12.64 -31.37
N PRO A 16 70.88 -13.30 -31.29
CA PRO A 16 70.28 -13.70 -30.01
C PRO A 16 70.99 -14.86 -29.32
N TRP A 17 70.96 -14.88 -27.98
CA TRP A 17 71.48 -15.99 -27.17
C TRP A 17 70.49 -17.16 -27.13
N VAL A 18 70.76 -18.21 -27.91
CA VAL A 18 70.16 -19.54 -27.71
C VAL A 18 70.98 -20.28 -26.66
N ILE A 19 70.36 -20.64 -25.52
CA ILE A 19 71.03 -21.38 -24.45
C ILE A 19 70.99 -22.88 -24.78
N ASN A 20 72.14 -23.45 -25.13
CA ASN A 20 72.28 -24.88 -25.43
C ASN A 20 72.67 -25.70 -24.17
N VAL A 21 71.98 -26.83 -23.96
CA VAL A 21 71.87 -27.54 -22.68
C VAL A 21 73.19 -28.18 -22.23
N ASP A 22 74.05 -28.61 -23.17
CA ASP A 22 75.36 -29.22 -22.87
C ASP A 22 76.29 -28.35 -22.00
N THR A 23 76.08 -27.03 -22.01
CA THR A 23 76.88 -26.09 -21.21
C THR A 23 76.69 -26.26 -19.69
N MET A 24 75.61 -26.92 -19.24
CA MET A 24 75.40 -27.24 -17.82
C MET A 24 76.27 -28.43 -17.36
N SER A 25 76.41 -29.48 -18.18
CA SER A 25 77.14 -30.72 -17.82
C SER A 25 78.61 -30.46 -17.47
N ARG A 26 79.26 -29.49 -18.14
CA ARG A 26 80.64 -29.08 -17.82
C ARG A 26 80.74 -28.22 -16.55
N ARG A 27 79.70 -27.46 -16.18
CA ARG A 27 79.67 -26.69 -14.93
C ARG A 27 79.47 -27.59 -13.71
N GLN A 28 78.65 -28.64 -13.83
CA GLN A 28 78.40 -29.63 -12.78
C GLN A 28 79.71 -30.23 -12.20
N ARG A 29 80.66 -30.58 -13.08
CA ARG A 29 81.94 -31.20 -12.69
C ARG A 29 82.93 -30.23 -12.03
N SER A 30 82.80 -28.94 -12.33
CA SER A 30 83.64 -27.90 -11.72
C SER A 30 83.25 -27.65 -10.26
N LEU A 31 81.94 -27.64 -9.95
CA LEU A 31 81.41 -27.53 -8.59
C LEU A 31 81.96 -28.62 -7.66
N HIS A 32 81.98 -29.88 -8.11
CA HIS A 32 82.42 -31.01 -7.30
C HIS A 32 83.92 -30.96 -6.92
N CYS A 33 84.73 -30.24 -7.69
CA CYS A 33 86.14 -29.97 -7.37
C CYS A 33 86.31 -28.83 -6.34
N ILE A 34 85.33 -27.91 -6.27
CA ILE A 34 85.27 -26.84 -5.26
C ILE A 34 84.78 -27.40 -3.92
N GLU A 35 83.75 -28.26 -3.93
CA GLU A 35 83.23 -28.92 -2.72
C GLU A 35 84.34 -29.63 -1.92
N ARG A 36 85.23 -30.36 -2.60
CA ARG A 36 86.38 -31.06 -1.98
C ARG A 36 87.47 -30.15 -1.39
N ARG A 37 87.43 -28.83 -1.65
CA ARG A 37 88.33 -27.85 -1.00
C ARG A 37 87.70 -27.15 0.21
N LEU A 38 86.38 -27.06 0.28
CA LEU A 38 85.68 -26.35 1.35
C LEU A 38 85.64 -27.13 2.69
N THR A 39 85.78 -28.45 2.64
CA THR A 39 85.70 -29.34 3.82
C THR A 39 86.94 -29.33 4.74
N LYS A 40 88.03 -28.64 4.38
CA LYS A 40 89.29 -28.60 5.16
C LYS A 40 89.52 -27.32 5.97
N ASN A 41 88.53 -26.44 6.11
CA ASN A 41 88.69 -25.15 6.78
C ASN A 41 87.52 -24.85 7.72
N SER A 42 87.74 -24.88 9.04
CA SER A 42 86.66 -24.89 10.05
C SER A 42 85.78 -23.64 10.04
N LEU A 43 86.35 -22.46 9.77
CA LEU A 43 85.60 -21.20 9.63
C LEU A 43 84.62 -21.22 8.44
N VAL A 44 84.94 -21.97 7.37
CA VAL A 44 84.05 -22.13 6.21
C VAL A 44 82.83 -22.99 6.58
N SER A 45 82.99 -23.95 7.49
CA SER A 45 81.90 -24.83 7.93
C SER A 45 80.74 -24.04 8.58
N GLY A 46 81.04 -23.09 9.48
CA GLY A 46 80.02 -22.28 10.15
C GLY A 46 79.21 -21.40 9.19
N VAL A 47 79.88 -20.80 8.18
CA VAL A 47 79.21 -20.01 7.14
C VAL A 47 78.41 -20.89 6.19
N ALA A 48 78.93 -22.07 5.83
CA ALA A 48 78.22 -23.04 5.01
C ALA A 48 76.95 -23.56 5.72
N LEU A 49 77.02 -23.86 7.01
CA LEU A 49 75.89 -24.37 7.82
C LEU A 49 74.79 -23.30 8.03
N THR A 50 75.19 -22.04 8.24
CA THR A 50 74.25 -20.90 8.32
C THR A 50 73.64 -20.51 6.97
N MET A 51 74.32 -20.79 5.85
CA MET A 51 73.69 -20.77 4.52
C MET A 51 72.72 -21.96 4.34
N TYR A 52 73.13 -23.19 4.68
CA TYR A 52 72.31 -24.40 4.50
C TYR A 52 70.98 -24.34 5.25
N THR A 53 70.93 -23.66 6.40
CA THR A 53 69.70 -23.45 7.19
C THR A 53 68.84 -22.29 6.68
N LYS A 54 69.43 -21.23 6.10
CA LYS A 54 68.68 -20.07 5.58
C LYS A 54 68.19 -20.23 4.13
N ILE A 55 68.88 -21.02 3.31
CA ILE A 55 68.48 -21.28 1.91
C ILE A 55 67.07 -21.91 1.81
N PRO A 56 66.69 -22.93 2.60
CA PRO A 56 65.33 -23.49 2.59
C PRO A 56 64.25 -22.45 2.92
N ALA A 57 64.47 -21.59 3.91
CA ALA A 57 63.53 -20.54 4.29
C ALA A 57 63.36 -19.46 3.20
N LEU A 58 64.44 -19.11 2.49
CA LEU A 58 64.35 -18.28 1.28
C LEU A 58 63.60 -19.01 0.16
N ARG A 59 63.78 -20.33 0.03
CA ARG A 59 63.11 -21.17 -0.99
C ARG A 59 61.60 -21.31 -0.78
N THR A 60 61.09 -21.18 0.44
CA THR A 60 59.64 -21.16 0.76
C THR A 60 59.05 -19.75 0.75
N ASN A 61 59.82 -18.73 1.15
CA ASN A 61 59.37 -17.34 1.14
C ASN A 61 59.30 -16.73 -0.27
N VAL A 62 60.23 -17.06 -1.17
CA VAL A 62 60.23 -16.51 -2.54
C VAL A 62 58.96 -16.88 -3.35
N PRO A 63 58.48 -18.14 -3.37
CA PRO A 63 57.18 -18.48 -3.97
C PRO A 63 56.01 -17.70 -3.37
N SER A 64 55.99 -17.52 -2.05
CA SER A 64 54.93 -16.80 -1.32
C SER A 64 54.92 -15.30 -1.63
N LEU A 65 56.09 -14.70 -1.80
CA LEU A 65 56.20 -13.33 -2.30
C LEU A 65 55.77 -13.23 -3.78
N ARG A 66 56.12 -14.24 -4.60
CA ARG A 66 55.80 -14.33 -6.03
C ARG A 66 54.32 -14.61 -6.31
N SER A 67 53.55 -15.16 -5.37
CA SER A 67 52.08 -15.25 -5.44
C SER A 67 51.39 -13.99 -4.89
N SER A 68 51.99 -13.32 -3.90
CA SER A 68 51.50 -12.05 -3.36
C SER A 68 51.59 -10.88 -4.35
N VAL A 69 52.64 -10.84 -5.18
CA VAL A 69 52.81 -9.78 -6.21
C VAL A 69 51.65 -9.75 -7.23
N PRO A 70 51.20 -10.86 -7.84
CA PRO A 70 49.97 -10.91 -8.63
C PRO A 70 48.73 -10.38 -7.91
N ALA A 71 48.50 -10.74 -6.65
CA ALA A 71 47.34 -10.29 -5.88
C ALA A 71 47.34 -8.76 -5.64
N LEU A 72 48.50 -8.17 -5.37
CA LEU A 72 48.66 -6.72 -5.35
C LEU A 72 48.41 -6.11 -6.74
N ARG A 73 48.89 -6.77 -7.81
CA ARG A 73 48.71 -6.33 -9.21
C ARG A 73 47.26 -6.39 -9.68
N THR A 74 46.41 -7.27 -9.12
CA THR A 74 44.96 -7.28 -9.35
C THR A 74 44.20 -6.27 -8.49
N ASN A 75 44.76 -5.82 -7.37
CA ASN A 75 44.13 -4.83 -6.49
C ASN A 75 44.43 -3.37 -6.90
N VAL A 76 45.49 -3.12 -7.69
CA VAL A 76 45.80 -1.77 -8.20
C VAL A 76 44.74 -1.23 -9.19
N PRO A 77 44.27 -1.98 -10.21
CA PRO A 77 43.28 -1.46 -11.16
C PRO A 77 41.94 -1.05 -10.52
N PRO A 78 41.34 -1.81 -9.57
CA PRO A 78 40.15 -1.38 -8.82
C PRO A 78 40.33 -0.10 -7.99
N ILE A 79 41.56 0.24 -7.60
CA ILE A 79 41.87 1.51 -6.92
C ILE A 79 42.02 2.63 -7.96
N GLN A 80 42.74 2.37 -9.07
CA GLN A 80 42.92 3.32 -10.16
C GLN A 80 41.61 3.70 -10.88
N THR A 81 40.59 2.83 -10.90
CA THR A 81 39.26 3.18 -11.43
C THR A 81 38.38 3.94 -10.43
N LYS A 82 38.60 3.77 -9.11
CA LYS A 82 37.88 4.52 -8.07
C LYS A 82 38.39 5.94 -7.86
N VAL A 83 39.69 6.19 -8.06
CA VAL A 83 40.28 7.55 -7.92
C VAL A 83 39.62 8.59 -8.83
N PRO A 84 39.37 8.34 -10.14
CA PRO A 84 38.58 9.23 -10.98
C PRO A 84 37.17 9.53 -10.45
N ALA A 85 36.44 8.51 -9.99
CA ALA A 85 35.08 8.67 -9.46
C ALA A 85 35.04 9.53 -8.18
N VAL A 86 36.01 9.36 -7.27
CA VAL A 86 36.16 10.26 -6.12
C VAL A 86 36.49 11.68 -6.59
N ARG A 87 37.36 11.82 -7.60
CA ARG A 87 37.77 13.13 -8.15
C ARG A 87 36.65 13.86 -8.90
N THR A 88 35.65 13.17 -9.47
CA THR A 88 34.43 13.79 -10.02
C THR A 88 33.38 14.09 -8.94
N ASN A 89 33.32 13.29 -7.87
CA ASN A 89 32.34 13.47 -6.80
C ASN A 89 32.69 14.64 -5.85
N VAL A 90 33.97 14.98 -5.66
CA VAL A 90 34.38 16.12 -4.83
C VAL A 90 33.83 17.47 -5.36
N PRO A 91 33.96 17.83 -6.66
CA PRO A 91 33.28 19.00 -7.22
C PRO A 91 31.75 18.98 -7.07
N ALA A 92 31.12 17.81 -7.25
CA ALA A 92 29.67 17.66 -7.12
C ALA A 92 29.17 17.79 -5.66
N LEU A 93 30.03 17.53 -4.67
CA LEU A 93 29.78 17.86 -3.26
C LEU A 93 30.01 19.35 -2.99
N GLN A 94 31.07 19.93 -3.55
CA GLN A 94 31.39 21.35 -3.41
C GLN A 94 30.30 22.28 -4.01
N THR A 95 29.55 21.86 -5.03
CA THR A 95 28.38 22.62 -5.53
C THR A 95 27.11 22.42 -4.70
N LYS A 96 26.95 21.27 -4.02
CA LYS A 96 25.81 20.99 -3.14
C LYS A 96 25.90 21.65 -1.76
N VAL A 97 27.11 21.82 -1.22
CA VAL A 97 27.33 22.47 0.09
C VAL A 97 26.77 23.91 0.15
N PRO A 98 26.99 24.80 -0.84
CA PRO A 98 26.36 26.12 -0.89
C PRO A 98 24.83 26.09 -0.87
N ALA A 99 24.19 25.14 -1.58
CA ALA A 99 22.73 25.00 -1.61
C ALA A 99 22.14 24.53 -0.26
N LEU A 100 22.86 23.64 0.44
CA LEU A 100 22.55 23.28 1.84
C LEU A 100 22.77 24.46 2.79
N ARG A 101 23.78 25.31 2.52
CA ARG A 101 24.08 26.49 3.35
C ARG A 101 23.08 27.64 3.14
N SER A 102 22.39 27.71 2.00
CA SER A 102 21.32 28.68 1.73
C SER A 102 19.92 28.18 2.14
N SER A 103 19.68 26.87 2.19
CA SER A 103 18.40 26.32 2.67
C SER A 103 18.24 26.40 4.19
N VAL A 104 19.33 26.30 4.96
CA VAL A 104 19.29 26.42 6.44
C VAL A 104 18.71 27.76 6.93
N PRO A 105 19.10 28.94 6.41
CA PRO A 105 18.43 30.21 6.71
C PRO A 105 16.94 30.24 6.39
N ALA A 106 16.51 29.66 5.25
CA ALA A 106 15.09 29.60 4.87
C ALA A 106 14.28 28.69 5.81
N LEU A 107 14.87 27.58 6.25
CA LEU A 107 14.29 26.70 7.28
C LEU A 107 14.16 27.45 8.62
N HIS A 108 15.22 28.17 9.02
CA HIS A 108 15.25 28.95 10.26
C HIS A 108 14.26 30.13 10.26
N ALA A 109 13.98 30.73 9.11
CA ALA A 109 12.91 31.73 8.93
C ALA A 109 11.50 31.11 8.93
N SER A 110 11.36 29.86 8.46
CA SER A 110 10.08 29.13 8.42
C SER A 110 9.60 28.71 9.80
N VAL A 111 10.50 28.41 10.75
CA VAL A 111 10.13 27.97 12.11
C VAL A 111 9.32 29.05 12.89
N PRO A 112 9.70 30.34 12.93
CA PRO A 112 8.86 31.41 13.47
C PRO A 112 7.49 31.55 12.80
N ALA A 113 7.41 31.40 11.47
CA ALA A 113 6.16 31.44 10.73
C ALA A 113 5.24 30.24 11.06
N LEU A 114 5.81 29.06 11.31
CA LEU A 114 5.05 27.90 11.79
C LEU A 114 4.60 28.09 13.25
N ARG A 115 5.47 28.63 14.12
CA ARG A 115 5.17 28.90 15.54
C ARG A 115 4.04 29.91 15.72
N THR A 116 3.97 30.94 14.89
CA THR A 116 2.86 31.91 14.86
C THR A 116 1.57 31.27 14.34
N LYS A 117 1.61 30.50 13.24
CA LYS A 117 0.45 29.71 12.77
C LYS A 117 -0.11 28.77 13.85
N VAL A 118 0.75 28.04 14.58
CA VAL A 118 0.36 27.17 15.70
C VAL A 118 -0.25 27.98 16.86
N SER A 119 0.23 29.19 17.12
CA SER A 119 -0.32 30.06 18.17
C SER A 119 -1.72 30.61 17.82
N VAL A 120 -1.94 30.93 16.54
CA VAL A 120 -3.27 31.29 16.00
C VAL A 120 -4.22 30.09 16.02
N LEU A 121 -3.73 28.88 15.73
CA LEU A 121 -4.54 27.66 15.84
C LEU A 121 -4.93 27.38 17.30
N ARG A 122 -3.99 27.52 18.24
CA ARG A 122 -4.24 27.33 19.68
C ARG A 122 -5.29 28.30 20.23
N THR A 123 -5.23 29.57 19.86
CA THR A 123 -6.23 30.57 20.28
C THR A 123 -7.62 30.29 19.67
N LYS A 124 -7.70 29.86 18.40
CA LYS A 124 -8.95 29.38 17.80
C LYS A 124 -9.52 28.14 18.51
N VAL A 125 -8.67 27.18 18.90
CA VAL A 125 -9.10 26.00 19.68
C VAL A 125 -9.64 26.42 21.05
N SER A 126 -8.99 27.35 21.76
CA SER A 126 -9.51 27.86 23.04
C SER A 126 -10.84 28.61 22.89
N ALA A 127 -11.04 29.36 21.81
CA ALA A 127 -12.34 29.99 21.50
C ALA A 127 -13.45 28.95 21.23
N LEU A 128 -13.13 27.85 20.53
CA LEU A 128 -14.07 26.74 20.36
C LEU A 128 -14.37 26.03 21.70
N GLN A 129 -13.36 25.84 22.55
CA GLN A 129 -13.52 25.26 23.89
C GLN A 129 -14.40 26.11 24.82
N THR A 130 -14.46 27.44 24.66
CA THR A 130 -15.40 28.31 25.38
C THR A 130 -16.81 28.34 24.77
N ASN A 131 -16.95 28.03 23.47
CA ASN A 131 -18.25 28.01 22.78
C ASN A 131 -19.01 26.67 22.92
N VAL A 132 -18.32 25.56 23.11
CA VAL A 132 -18.96 24.25 23.32
C VAL A 132 -19.84 24.21 24.59
N PRO A 133 -19.41 24.74 25.76
CA PRO A 133 -20.26 24.84 26.94
C PRO A 133 -21.53 25.68 26.73
N THR A 134 -21.43 26.84 26.06
CA THR A 134 -22.60 27.72 25.82
C THR A 134 -23.58 27.14 24.81
N LEU A 135 -23.10 26.42 23.79
CA LEU A 135 -23.95 25.60 22.94
C LEU A 135 -24.64 24.48 23.73
N ARG A 136 -23.92 23.78 24.61
CA ARG A 136 -24.49 22.70 25.45
C ARG A 136 -25.53 23.20 26.45
N THR A 137 -25.35 24.38 27.05
CA THR A 137 -26.39 25.00 27.89
C THR A 137 -27.60 25.44 27.06
N SER A 138 -27.39 25.91 25.83
CA SER A 138 -28.48 26.29 24.91
C SER A 138 -29.31 25.07 24.48
N ASP A 139 -28.65 23.96 24.16
CA ASP A 139 -29.30 22.69 23.82
C ASP A 139 -30.07 22.11 25.02
N THR A 140 -29.50 22.19 26.23
CA THR A 140 -30.21 21.84 27.49
C THR A 140 -31.44 22.75 27.73
N ALA A 141 -31.36 24.03 27.36
CA ALA A 141 -32.47 25.00 27.44
C ALA A 141 -33.54 24.82 26.34
N LEU A 142 -33.27 24.00 25.31
CA LEU A 142 -34.25 23.53 24.33
C LEU A 142 -34.87 22.21 24.78
N GLN A 143 -34.06 21.24 25.21
CA GLN A 143 -34.52 19.94 25.74
C GLN A 143 -35.42 20.08 26.97
N THR A 144 -35.32 21.16 27.74
CA THR A 144 -36.22 21.46 28.87
C THR A 144 -37.56 22.08 28.47
N LYS A 145 -37.73 22.51 27.20
CA LYS A 145 -39.01 23.03 26.67
C LYS A 145 -39.86 21.96 26.00
N ASP A 146 -39.26 20.93 25.43
CA ASP A 146 -39.96 19.77 24.84
C ASP A 146 -40.93 19.08 25.83
N PRO A 147 -40.55 18.83 27.11
CA PRO A 147 -41.48 18.31 28.11
C PRO A 147 -42.72 19.18 28.32
N VAL A 148 -42.58 20.51 28.29
CA VAL A 148 -43.69 21.46 28.52
C VAL A 148 -44.70 21.42 27.36
N LEU A 149 -44.22 21.30 26.13
CA LEU A 149 -45.06 21.06 24.96
C LEU A 149 -45.74 19.68 25.07
N ARG A 150 -45.01 18.64 25.47
CA ARG A 150 -45.54 17.28 25.68
C ARG A 150 -46.52 17.14 26.85
N THR A 151 -46.50 18.03 27.85
CA THR A 151 -47.52 18.08 28.90
C THR A 151 -48.75 18.89 28.50
N SER A 152 -48.62 19.80 27.51
CA SER A 152 -49.74 20.61 27.01
C SER A 152 -50.73 19.81 26.17
N ASP A 153 -50.25 18.85 25.37
CA ASP A 153 -51.07 17.94 24.56
C ASP A 153 -52.05 17.07 25.39
N PRO A 154 -51.64 16.30 26.42
CA PRO A 154 -52.57 15.51 27.23
C PRO A 154 -53.59 16.37 27.99
N THR A 155 -53.25 17.60 28.40
CA THR A 155 -54.23 18.53 29.00
C THR A 155 -55.25 19.07 28.00
N LEU A 156 -54.84 19.36 26.76
CA LEU A 156 -55.79 19.66 25.68
C LEU A 156 -56.68 18.44 25.39
N ARG A 157 -56.11 17.23 25.37
CA ARG A 157 -56.83 15.97 25.19
C ARG A 157 -57.83 15.67 26.32
N SER A 158 -57.52 16.01 27.57
CA SER A 158 -58.44 15.83 28.71
C SER A 158 -59.58 16.86 28.73
N ASN A 159 -59.39 18.02 28.10
CA ASN A 159 -60.43 19.05 27.95
C ASN A 159 -61.44 18.76 26.82
N ILE A 160 -61.12 17.87 25.88
CA ILE A 160 -62.07 17.46 24.83
C ILE A 160 -63.29 16.72 25.42
N PRO A 161 -63.15 15.73 26.32
CA PRO A 161 -64.27 15.13 27.05
C PRO A 161 -65.15 16.13 27.82
N THR A 162 -64.56 17.09 28.56
CA THR A 162 -65.33 18.06 29.37
C THR A 162 -66.07 19.09 28.53
N LEU A 163 -65.49 19.53 27.39
CA LEU A 163 -66.24 20.28 26.38
C LEU A 163 -67.39 19.44 25.80
N ARG A 164 -67.15 18.16 25.50
CA ARG A 164 -68.16 17.26 24.91
C ARG A 164 -69.31 16.94 25.86
N THR A 165 -69.09 16.95 27.18
CA THR A 165 -70.16 16.86 28.20
C THR A 165 -70.81 18.20 28.54
N SER A 166 -70.20 19.34 28.17
CA SER A 166 -70.80 20.67 28.33
C SER A 166 -71.79 21.03 27.21
N VAL A 167 -71.65 20.46 26.01
CA VAL A 167 -72.58 20.71 24.88
C VAL A 167 -74.05 20.35 25.19
N PRO A 168 -74.37 19.20 25.84
CA PRO A 168 -75.72 18.92 26.31
C PRO A 168 -76.24 19.98 27.31
N THR A 169 -75.40 20.46 28.21
CA THR A 169 -75.75 21.44 29.25
C THR A 169 -76.12 22.80 28.65
N ILE A 170 -75.34 23.27 27.66
CA ILE A 170 -75.65 24.48 26.88
C ILE A 170 -76.99 24.33 26.15
N ARG A 171 -77.33 23.11 25.68
CA ARG A 171 -78.61 22.82 25.04
C ARG A 171 -79.81 22.83 26.01
N THR A 172 -79.57 22.74 27.32
CA THR A 172 -80.62 22.88 28.36
C THR A 172 -80.71 24.26 28.99
N THR A 173 -79.69 25.12 28.83
CA THR A 173 -79.70 26.52 29.31
C THR A 173 -80.26 27.53 28.28
N VAL A 174 -80.81 27.07 27.16
CA VAL A 174 -81.56 27.92 26.20
C VAL A 174 -83.07 27.79 26.49
N PRO A 175 -83.75 28.84 26.98
CA PRO A 175 -85.18 28.76 27.28
C PRO A 175 -86.06 28.58 26.03
N PRO A 176 -87.27 27.98 26.17
CA PRO A 176 -88.15 27.74 25.04
C PRO A 176 -88.77 29.03 24.50
N LEU A 177 -88.34 29.47 23.32
CA LEU A 177 -89.01 30.51 22.51
C LEU A 177 -90.37 30.01 21.97
N ARG A 178 -91.37 29.85 22.86
CA ARG A 178 -92.72 29.40 22.52
C ARG A 178 -93.84 30.35 22.97
N ARG A 179 -93.70 31.64 22.67
CA ARG A 179 -94.83 32.57 22.45
C ARG A 179 -94.46 33.54 21.32
N ASN A 180 -95.33 33.61 20.30
CA ASN A 180 -95.33 34.47 19.11
C ASN A 180 -95.11 33.80 17.74
N ASN A 181 -95.73 32.64 17.48
CA ASN A 181 -96.39 32.36 16.17
C ASN A 181 -97.25 31.08 16.17
N GLN A 182 -98.23 30.97 17.08
CA GLN A 182 -99.32 29.97 16.94
C GLN A 182 -100.54 30.60 16.21
N SER A 183 -100.28 31.58 15.34
CA SER A 183 -101.27 32.46 14.72
C SER A 183 -101.02 32.69 13.22
N ASN A 184 -100.43 31.70 12.52
CA ASN A 184 -100.55 31.60 11.06
C ASN A 184 -100.24 30.17 10.55
N LYS A 185 -101.08 29.69 9.62
CA LYS A 185 -100.82 28.73 8.51
C LYS A 185 -99.85 27.57 8.85
N ARG A 186 -100.28 26.32 9.06
CA ARG A 186 -101.21 25.50 8.24
C ARG A 186 -100.93 25.65 6.74
N ILE A 187 -99.94 24.92 6.19
CA ILE A 187 -99.91 24.47 4.78
C ILE A 187 -98.84 23.37 4.54
N LEU A 188 -99.28 22.29 3.88
CA LEU A 188 -98.54 21.24 3.14
C LEU A 188 -97.57 20.26 3.86
N LYS A 189 -97.18 19.24 3.08
CA LYS A 189 -96.62 17.91 3.44
C LYS A 189 -95.42 17.56 2.50
N PRO A 190 -94.68 16.46 2.73
CA PRO A 190 -93.32 16.27 2.17
C PRO A 190 -93.27 15.65 0.76
N ILE A 191 -92.07 15.66 0.17
CA ILE A 191 -91.64 14.83 -0.99
C ILE A 191 -90.37 14.04 -0.58
N ALA A 192 -90.12 12.89 -1.21
CA ALA A 192 -89.37 11.77 -0.63
C ALA A 192 -87.94 11.49 -1.18
N SER A 193 -87.22 10.62 -0.46
CA SER A 193 -86.02 9.84 -0.90
C SER A 193 -86.43 8.66 -1.83
N PRO A 194 -85.61 7.61 -2.13
CA PRO A 194 -84.17 7.30 -1.89
C PRO A 194 -83.44 6.96 -3.25
N ARG A 195 -82.28 6.31 -3.44
CA ARG A 195 -81.57 5.10 -2.92
C ARG A 195 -80.05 5.17 -3.32
N LEU A 196 -79.08 4.64 -2.56
CA LEU A 196 -78.46 3.28 -2.60
C LEU A 196 -78.02 2.79 -4.01
N ARG A 197 -76.87 2.12 -4.25
CA ARG A 197 -76.13 1.14 -3.40
C ARG A 197 -74.63 0.97 -3.79
N LYS A 198 -73.87 0.11 -3.08
CA LYS A 198 -72.43 -0.24 -3.27
C LYS A 198 -72.23 -1.59 -3.99
N THR A 199 -71.04 -1.84 -4.60
CA THR A 199 -70.31 -3.15 -4.56
C THR A 199 -68.82 -3.08 -4.97
N LYS A 200 -68.03 -4.14 -4.67
CA LYS A 200 -66.61 -4.42 -5.06
C LYS A 200 -66.55 -5.34 -6.30
N ILE A 201 -65.35 -5.59 -6.91
CA ILE A 201 -64.70 -6.95 -6.99
C ILE A 201 -63.40 -7.06 -7.86
N LYS A 202 -62.35 -7.70 -7.27
CA LYS A 202 -61.23 -8.55 -7.81
C LYS A 202 -60.22 -8.08 -8.89
N SER A 203 -59.22 -8.96 -9.09
CA SER A 203 -57.95 -8.94 -9.84
C SER A 203 -57.83 -10.12 -10.82
N ASN A 204 -56.82 -10.11 -11.72
CA ASN A 204 -56.04 -11.30 -12.17
C ASN A 204 -54.87 -10.90 -13.13
N THR A 205 -54.11 -11.87 -13.67
CA THR A 205 -52.70 -11.72 -14.15
C THR A 205 -52.37 -12.54 -15.41
N LEU A 206 -51.27 -12.20 -16.11
CA LEU A 206 -50.49 -13.00 -17.12
C LEU A 206 -51.12 -13.21 -18.52
N PRO A 207 -50.37 -13.69 -19.56
CA PRO A 207 -48.93 -13.53 -19.92
C PRO A 207 -48.68 -13.20 -21.43
N PHE A 208 -47.43 -12.96 -21.87
CA PHE A 208 -46.92 -13.37 -23.21
C PHE A 208 -45.38 -13.28 -23.36
N ASP A 209 -44.83 -13.88 -24.44
CA ASP A 209 -43.40 -14.06 -24.78
C ASP A 209 -43.16 -13.73 -26.29
N THR A 210 -42.06 -13.99 -27.05
CA THR A 210 -40.82 -14.78 -26.88
C THR A 210 -39.72 -14.30 -27.88
N GLY A 211 -38.43 -14.52 -27.58
CA GLY A 211 -37.34 -14.59 -28.58
C GLY A 211 -36.40 -13.37 -28.71
N GLY A 212 -35.19 -13.47 -29.28
CA GLY A 212 -34.45 -14.69 -29.66
C GLY A 212 -33.47 -14.52 -30.84
N THR A 213 -32.15 -14.55 -30.60
CA THR A 213 -31.12 -14.76 -31.65
C THR A 213 -29.77 -15.17 -31.04
N SER A 214 -28.89 -15.82 -31.81
CA SER A 214 -27.75 -16.59 -31.28
C SER A 214 -26.37 -16.16 -31.80
N GLY A 215 -25.38 -16.05 -30.90
CA GLY A 215 -23.95 -15.99 -31.23
C GLY A 215 -23.21 -17.22 -30.69
N ARG A 216 -22.43 -17.91 -31.53
CA ARG A 216 -21.83 -19.22 -31.23
C ARG A 216 -20.32 -19.11 -31.01
N SER A 217 -19.82 -19.52 -29.84
CA SER A 217 -18.39 -19.70 -29.56
C SER A 217 -18.15 -21.04 -28.85
N SER A 218 -16.99 -21.66 -29.06
CA SER A 218 -16.76 -23.08 -28.76
C SER A 218 -16.35 -23.34 -27.31
N SER A 219 -17.17 -24.13 -26.61
CA SER A 219 -16.89 -24.62 -25.26
C SER A 219 -15.78 -25.69 -25.26
N ARG A 220 -14.66 -25.43 -24.58
CA ARG A 220 -13.72 -26.48 -24.16
C ARG A 220 -13.91 -26.71 -22.66
N SER A 221 -14.75 -27.68 -22.30
CA SER A 221 -15.26 -27.88 -20.95
C SER A 221 -14.25 -28.51 -19.98
N SER A 222 -13.29 -27.71 -19.52
CA SER A 222 -12.62 -27.99 -18.24
C SER A 222 -13.58 -27.73 -17.09
N THR A 223 -14.12 -28.78 -16.49
CA THR A 223 -14.90 -28.68 -15.24
C THR A 223 -14.05 -27.98 -14.18
N PRO A 224 -14.51 -26.88 -13.55
CA PRO A 224 -13.73 -26.20 -12.52
C PRO A 224 -13.52 -27.15 -11.35
N ARG A 225 -12.25 -27.52 -11.09
CA ARG A 225 -11.88 -28.32 -9.92
C ARG A 225 -12.31 -27.55 -8.68
N ALA A 226 -13.24 -28.10 -7.91
CA ALA A 226 -13.81 -27.44 -6.74
C ALA A 226 -12.67 -26.97 -5.81
N SER A 227 -12.63 -25.67 -5.52
CA SER A 227 -11.54 -25.07 -4.75
C SER A 227 -11.56 -25.61 -3.30
N PRO A 228 -10.41 -25.97 -2.69
CA PRO A 228 -10.32 -26.74 -1.43
C PRO A 228 -10.75 -25.97 -0.16
N VAL A 229 -11.34 -24.79 -0.33
CA VAL A 229 -11.81 -23.91 0.75
C VAL A 229 -13.24 -23.46 0.44
N SER A 230 -14.15 -23.67 1.39
CA SER A 230 -15.57 -23.33 1.21
C SER A 230 -15.85 -21.82 1.37
N ASN A 231 -16.98 -21.35 0.84
CA ASN A 231 -17.42 -19.96 1.03
C ASN A 231 -17.82 -19.64 2.48
N ASN A 232 -17.93 -20.61 3.39
CA ASN A 232 -18.18 -20.34 4.82
C ASN A 232 -16.86 -20.32 5.60
N GLU A 233 -15.93 -21.21 5.24
CA GLU A 233 -14.57 -21.24 5.77
C GLU A 233 -13.78 -19.96 5.42
N LEU A 234 -13.94 -19.41 4.21
CA LEU A 234 -13.41 -18.09 3.86
C LEU A 234 -13.92 -16.99 4.80
N LYS A 235 -15.21 -16.99 5.14
CA LYS A 235 -15.81 -15.98 6.04
C LYS A 235 -15.33 -16.15 7.48
N GLN A 236 -15.27 -17.38 7.97
CA GLN A 236 -14.76 -17.69 9.30
C GLN A 236 -13.29 -17.27 9.46
N LEU A 237 -12.44 -17.60 8.48
CA LEU A 237 -11.04 -17.16 8.47
C LEU A 237 -10.91 -15.63 8.38
N THR A 238 -11.71 -14.95 7.56
CA THR A 238 -11.58 -13.49 7.40
C THR A 238 -12.04 -12.71 8.64
N GLU A 239 -13.03 -13.20 9.38
CA GLU A 239 -13.38 -12.68 10.72
C GLU A 239 -12.29 -12.97 11.77
N GLU A 240 -11.64 -14.13 11.70
CA GLU A 240 -10.54 -14.49 12.59
C GLU A 240 -9.31 -13.61 12.34
N LEU A 241 -8.95 -13.36 11.08
CA LEU A 241 -7.87 -12.44 10.70
C LEU A 241 -8.16 -11.01 11.21
N LEU A 242 -9.41 -10.53 11.09
CA LEU A 242 -9.83 -9.23 11.66
C LEU A 242 -9.85 -9.20 13.21
N THR A 243 -9.88 -10.37 13.85
CA THR A 243 -9.77 -10.49 15.31
C THR A 243 -8.31 -10.53 15.77
N LEU A 244 -7.41 -11.00 14.90
CA LEU A 244 -5.96 -10.95 15.07
C LEU A 244 -5.33 -9.62 14.60
N ASP A 245 -6.07 -8.77 13.90
CA ASP A 245 -5.69 -7.38 13.61
C ASP A 245 -5.77 -6.51 14.88
N THR A 246 -4.72 -6.58 15.69
CA THR A 246 -4.45 -5.65 16.80
C THR A 246 -4.01 -4.26 16.32
N GLY A 247 -3.87 -4.06 15.01
CA GLY A 247 -3.25 -2.91 14.38
C GLY A 247 -4.22 -1.86 13.83
N ILE A 248 -5.54 -2.04 13.91
CA ILE A 248 -6.58 -1.10 13.43
C ILE A 248 -6.21 0.38 13.69
N LEU A 249 -6.43 1.23 12.68
CA LEU A 249 -5.79 2.54 12.55
C LEU A 249 -6.76 3.75 12.71
N GLN A 250 -8.08 3.52 12.75
CA GLN A 250 -9.16 4.49 13.06
C GLN A 250 -8.92 5.97 12.62
N PRO A 251 -8.74 6.26 11.32
CA PRO A 251 -8.69 7.62 10.80
C PRO A 251 -10.06 8.32 10.87
N SER A 252 -10.06 9.64 10.87
CA SER A 252 -11.27 10.46 10.77
C SER A 252 -11.70 10.61 9.31
N VAL A 253 -12.90 10.14 8.98
CA VAL A 253 -13.40 10.05 7.58
C VAL A 253 -14.59 10.99 7.35
N SER A 254 -14.53 11.78 6.27
CA SER A 254 -15.53 12.78 5.88
C SER A 254 -16.16 12.42 4.53
N HIS A 255 -17.22 11.60 4.53
CA HIS A 255 -17.86 11.10 3.31
C HIS A 255 -18.51 12.19 2.44
N GLN A 256 -18.91 13.33 3.02
CA GLN A 256 -19.50 14.46 2.30
C GLN A 256 -20.69 14.06 1.42
N GLY A 257 -20.74 14.48 0.15
CA GLY A 257 -21.87 14.24 -0.75
C GLY A 257 -21.84 12.88 -1.47
N HIS A 258 -23.05 12.40 -1.79
CA HIS A 258 -23.25 11.19 -2.57
C HIS A 258 -23.14 11.48 -4.08
N THR A 259 -22.36 10.68 -4.80
CA THR A 259 -22.10 10.76 -6.24
C THR A 259 -22.44 9.44 -6.95
N SER A 260 -22.41 9.42 -8.28
CA SER A 260 -22.58 8.20 -9.09
C SER A 260 -21.42 8.00 -10.06
N ALA A 261 -21.23 6.78 -10.57
CA ALA A 261 -20.13 6.44 -11.48
C ALA A 261 -20.15 7.22 -12.82
N SER A 262 -21.30 7.81 -13.19
CA SER A 262 -21.49 8.61 -14.40
C SER A 262 -21.66 10.11 -14.13
N ALA A 263 -21.55 10.54 -12.87
CA ALA A 263 -21.55 11.96 -12.53
C ALA A 263 -20.23 12.62 -12.97
N THR A 264 -20.31 13.88 -13.38
CA THR A 264 -19.16 14.72 -13.74
C THR A 264 -18.86 15.76 -12.67
N GLY A 265 -19.89 16.27 -11.98
CA GLY A 265 -19.74 17.25 -10.91
C GLY A 265 -19.01 16.72 -9.68
N ASP A 266 -18.54 17.67 -8.88
CA ASP A 266 -17.98 17.44 -7.55
C ASP A 266 -19.09 17.25 -6.50
N SER A 267 -18.79 16.50 -5.45
CA SER A 267 -19.68 16.27 -4.30
C SER A 267 -18.94 16.34 -2.95
N ALA A 268 -17.65 16.71 -2.93
CA ALA A 268 -16.83 16.74 -1.74
C ALA A 268 -15.77 17.85 -1.82
N SER A 269 -16.05 19.01 -1.23
CA SER A 269 -15.14 20.18 -1.24
C SER A 269 -13.88 20.03 -0.38
N HIS A 270 -13.68 18.90 0.30
CA HIS A 270 -12.63 18.65 1.28
C HIS A 270 -12.08 17.20 1.15
N PRO A 271 -10.86 16.92 1.66
CA PRO A 271 -10.35 15.56 1.76
C PRO A 271 -11.28 14.60 2.51
N LEU A 272 -11.35 13.36 2.04
CA LEU A 272 -12.03 12.25 2.67
C LEU A 272 -11.37 11.88 4.00
N ILE A 273 -10.03 11.88 4.08
CA ILE A 273 -9.30 11.34 5.24
C ILE A 273 -8.64 12.49 6.02
N ALA A 274 -9.44 13.17 6.85
CA ALA A 274 -9.03 14.41 7.51
C ALA A 274 -7.85 14.24 8.50
N ASN A 275 -7.83 13.15 9.27
CA ASN A 275 -6.82 12.90 10.31
C ASN A 275 -6.52 11.41 10.48
N VAL A 276 -5.26 11.08 10.80
CA VAL A 276 -4.82 9.73 11.17
C VAL A 276 -4.15 9.80 12.55
N PRO A 277 -4.51 8.95 13.53
CA PRO A 277 -3.89 8.95 14.86
C PRO A 277 -2.36 8.77 14.80
N ARG A 278 -1.62 9.36 15.74
CA ARG A 278 -0.14 9.31 15.72
C ARG A 278 0.37 7.91 16.00
N GLU A 279 -0.29 7.22 16.91
CA GLU A 279 -0.14 5.81 17.25
C GLU A 279 -0.49 4.86 16.10
N ALA A 280 -1.27 5.30 15.11
CA ALA A 280 -1.53 4.57 13.87
C ALA A 280 -0.38 4.74 12.88
N VAL A 281 0.09 5.98 12.66
CA VAL A 281 1.27 6.28 11.83
C VAL A 281 2.56 5.70 12.44
N ALA A 282 2.62 5.50 13.75
CA ALA A 282 3.77 4.93 14.45
C ALA A 282 3.92 3.40 14.30
N LYS A 283 2.94 2.68 13.75
CA LYS A 283 3.03 1.20 13.66
C LYS A 283 4.03 0.77 12.60
N THR A 284 4.86 -0.22 12.91
CA THR A 284 5.99 -0.64 12.06
C THR A 284 5.57 -1.01 10.64
N THR A 285 4.46 -1.72 10.46
CA THR A 285 3.94 -2.13 9.14
C THR A 285 3.48 -0.92 8.31
N VAL A 286 2.85 0.07 8.93
CA VAL A 286 2.48 1.35 8.30
C VAL A 286 3.74 2.10 7.86
N GLN A 287 4.72 2.28 8.76
CA GLN A 287 5.98 2.97 8.43
C GLN A 287 6.80 2.29 7.33
N ARG A 288 6.74 0.95 7.22
CA ARG A 288 7.40 0.21 6.14
C ARG A 288 6.63 0.28 4.84
N MET A 289 5.29 0.29 4.89
CA MET A 289 4.47 0.49 3.70
C MET A 289 4.64 1.91 3.12
N GLN A 290 4.68 2.94 3.97
CA GLN A 290 4.85 4.34 3.52
C GLN A 290 6.11 4.52 2.68
N ARG A 291 7.24 3.95 3.10
CA ARG A 291 8.48 3.97 2.30
C ARG A 291 8.33 3.36 0.91
N LEU A 292 7.61 2.24 0.79
CA LEU A 292 7.31 1.67 -0.53
C LEU A 292 6.48 2.65 -1.37
N LEU A 293 5.45 3.28 -0.78
CA LEU A 293 4.63 4.29 -1.46
C LEU A 293 5.43 5.56 -1.87
N ASP A 294 6.62 5.77 -1.32
CA ASP A 294 7.49 6.92 -1.62
C ASP A 294 8.50 6.66 -2.76
N ASN A 295 8.67 5.41 -3.21
CA ASN A 295 9.66 5.03 -4.22
C ASN A 295 9.11 5.02 -5.67
N TYR A 296 7.80 4.84 -5.87
CA TYR A 296 7.25 4.52 -7.19
C TYR A 296 6.83 5.73 -8.04
N GLU A 297 7.17 5.69 -9.33
CA GLU A 297 6.75 6.65 -10.36
C GLU A 297 5.37 6.25 -10.94
N PRO A 298 4.34 7.11 -10.87
CA PRO A 298 2.98 6.82 -11.37
C PRO A 298 2.86 6.45 -12.86
N ARG A 299 3.86 6.77 -13.68
CA ARG A 299 3.82 6.62 -15.15
C ARG A 299 4.47 5.31 -15.61
N THR A 300 3.66 4.39 -16.13
CA THR A 300 4.09 3.05 -16.61
C THR A 300 4.90 3.05 -17.93
N THR A 301 5.60 4.15 -18.25
CA THR A 301 6.34 4.35 -19.51
C THR A 301 7.86 4.25 -19.36
N SER A 302 8.37 4.32 -18.14
CA SER A 302 9.76 4.02 -17.78
C SER A 302 9.99 2.50 -17.73
N THR A 303 11.22 2.05 -18.03
CA THR A 303 11.70 0.76 -17.54
C THR A 303 12.17 0.96 -16.10
N GLU A 304 11.57 0.27 -15.15
CA GLU A 304 11.99 0.28 -13.75
C GLU A 304 13.30 -0.52 -13.58
N VAL A 305 14.15 -0.08 -12.65
CA VAL A 305 15.37 -0.80 -12.28
C VAL A 305 15.45 -0.85 -10.76
N GLN A 306 14.86 -1.90 -10.16
CA GLN A 306 14.87 -2.11 -8.72
C GLN A 306 16.30 -2.03 -8.15
N THR A 307 16.50 -1.02 -7.31
CA THR A 307 17.74 -0.73 -6.60
C THR A 307 17.93 -1.67 -5.41
N ALA A 308 19.13 -1.66 -4.84
CA ALA A 308 19.42 -2.40 -3.61
C ALA A 308 18.61 -1.88 -2.40
N ASP A 309 18.25 -0.60 -2.40
CA ASP A 309 17.52 0.04 -1.31
C ASP A 309 16.02 -0.29 -1.38
N GLU A 310 15.37 -0.18 -2.54
CA GLU A 310 13.99 -0.62 -2.74
C GLU A 310 13.83 -2.11 -2.39
N LEU A 311 14.76 -2.97 -2.85
CA LEU A 311 14.77 -4.39 -2.48
C LEU A 311 14.96 -4.62 -0.98
N ALA A 312 15.67 -3.75 -0.27
CA ALA A 312 15.80 -3.82 1.20
C ALA A 312 14.50 -3.38 1.90
N GLU A 313 13.78 -2.40 1.36
CA GLU A 313 12.53 -1.90 1.93
C GLU A 313 11.36 -2.86 1.67
N GLU A 314 11.25 -3.44 0.47
CA GLU A 314 10.29 -4.52 0.17
C GLU A 314 10.48 -5.70 1.13
N ASN A 315 11.74 -6.04 1.42
CA ASN A 315 12.05 -7.07 2.40
C ASN A 315 11.69 -6.64 3.82
N SER A 316 12.05 -5.42 4.24
CA SER A 316 11.72 -4.91 5.60
C SER A 316 10.21 -4.82 5.84
N PHE A 317 9.42 -4.50 4.82
CA PHE A 317 7.96 -4.56 4.87
C PHE A 317 7.44 -5.99 4.99
N LEU A 318 7.91 -6.91 4.12
CA LEU A 318 7.52 -8.32 4.19
C LEU A 318 7.88 -8.98 5.52
N ASP A 319 9.05 -8.67 6.08
CA ASP A 319 9.47 -9.14 7.40
C ASP A 319 8.62 -8.54 8.52
N ALA A 320 8.20 -7.28 8.41
CA ALA A 320 7.31 -6.64 9.39
C ALA A 320 5.90 -7.26 9.39
N VAL A 321 5.26 -7.42 8.23
CA VAL A 321 3.90 -8.00 8.18
C VAL A 321 3.90 -9.47 8.62
N MET A 322 4.92 -10.26 8.27
CA MET A 322 5.02 -11.67 8.67
C MET A 322 5.26 -11.88 10.17
N GLN A 323 5.68 -10.86 10.92
CA GLN A 323 5.76 -10.94 12.39
C GLN A 323 4.38 -10.89 13.07
N THR A 324 3.34 -10.40 12.39
CA THR A 324 1.99 -10.24 12.97
C THR A 324 1.30 -11.59 13.25
N PRO A 325 0.43 -11.68 14.27
CA PRO A 325 -0.37 -12.87 14.52
C PRO A 325 -1.29 -13.24 13.33
N LEU A 326 -1.82 -12.21 12.67
CA LEU A 326 -2.67 -12.31 11.48
C LEU A 326 -1.97 -13.06 10.34
N MET A 327 -0.77 -12.63 9.94
CA MET A 327 -0.05 -13.27 8.83
C MET A 327 0.41 -14.68 9.15
N LYS A 328 0.81 -14.96 10.40
CA LYS A 328 1.13 -16.31 10.89
C LYS A 328 -0.09 -17.25 10.82
N ARG A 329 -1.28 -16.73 11.16
CA ARG A 329 -2.54 -17.48 11.08
C ARG A 329 -2.94 -17.79 9.63
N LEU A 330 -2.72 -16.84 8.71
CA LEU A 330 -2.92 -17.04 7.27
C LEU A 330 -1.93 -18.07 6.70
N GLU A 331 -0.64 -17.96 7.04
CA GLU A 331 0.39 -18.92 6.60
C GLU A 331 0.03 -20.36 7.01
N THR A 332 -0.33 -20.55 8.29
CA THR A 332 -0.80 -21.83 8.82
C THR A 332 -1.99 -22.39 8.03
N PHE A 333 -2.98 -21.55 7.68
CA PHE A 333 -4.13 -21.97 6.88
C PHE A 333 -3.73 -22.41 5.46
N LEU A 334 -2.91 -21.61 4.78
CA LEU A 334 -2.51 -21.86 3.40
C LEU A 334 -1.65 -23.12 3.29
N GLN A 335 -0.81 -23.40 4.30
CA GLN A 335 -0.05 -24.65 4.42
C GLN A 335 -0.98 -25.85 4.65
N GLN A 336 -1.89 -25.79 5.64
CA GLN A 336 -2.87 -26.85 5.92
C GLN A 336 -3.74 -27.19 4.69
N LYS A 337 -4.07 -26.19 3.86
CA LYS A 337 -4.84 -26.35 2.63
C LYS A 337 -4.01 -26.72 1.39
N ASN A 338 -2.69 -26.88 1.52
CA ASN A 338 -1.75 -27.14 0.43
C ASN A 338 -1.83 -26.10 -0.71
N LEU A 339 -2.18 -24.85 -0.37
CA LEU A 339 -2.30 -23.72 -1.30
C LEU A 339 -0.95 -23.06 -1.58
N ILE A 340 0.02 -23.22 -0.67
CA ILE A 340 1.41 -22.80 -0.82
C ILE A 340 2.35 -23.98 -0.57
N ARG A 341 3.50 -24.01 -1.27
CA ARG A 341 4.51 -25.09 -1.18
C ARG A 341 5.74 -24.73 -0.34
N GLY A 342 5.77 -23.52 0.22
CA GLY A 342 6.84 -22.99 1.05
C GLY A 342 6.28 -21.93 1.99
N GLY A 343 7.14 -21.05 2.48
CA GLY A 343 6.70 -19.95 3.35
C GLY A 343 5.74 -18.97 2.65
N LEU A 344 4.86 -18.35 3.43
CA LEU A 344 4.01 -17.26 2.98
C LEU A 344 4.87 -16.04 2.60
N ARG A 345 5.97 -15.76 3.32
CA ARG A 345 6.86 -14.62 3.02
C ARG A 345 7.42 -14.64 1.58
N SER A 346 7.91 -15.79 1.11
CA SER A 346 8.40 -15.94 -0.26
C SER A 346 7.25 -15.97 -1.28
N THR A 347 6.11 -16.55 -0.91
CA THR A 347 4.88 -16.51 -1.71
C THR A 347 4.40 -15.07 -1.92
N LEU A 348 4.46 -14.21 -0.91
CA LEU A 348 4.13 -12.78 -1.00
C LEU A 348 5.11 -12.04 -1.90
N LYS A 349 6.43 -12.25 -1.73
CA LYS A 349 7.47 -11.67 -2.59
C LYS A 349 7.18 -12.01 -4.07
N ASP A 350 6.88 -13.27 -4.35
CA ASP A 350 6.55 -13.74 -5.69
C ASP A 350 5.25 -13.15 -6.25
N ILE A 351 4.17 -13.10 -5.47
CA ILE A 351 2.86 -12.64 -5.94
C ILE A 351 2.82 -11.12 -6.16
N TRP A 352 3.44 -10.35 -5.26
CA TRP A 352 3.27 -8.90 -5.18
C TRP A 352 4.43 -8.10 -5.79
N PHE A 353 5.67 -8.58 -5.67
CA PHE A 353 6.88 -7.82 -6.05
C PHE A 353 7.63 -8.43 -7.25
N THR A 354 7.08 -9.45 -7.91
CA THR A 354 7.57 -9.88 -9.23
C THR A 354 7.11 -8.87 -10.28
N LEU A 355 8.04 -8.16 -10.92
CA LEU A 355 7.74 -7.26 -12.03
C LEU A 355 7.16 -8.01 -13.25
N TYR A 356 6.29 -7.34 -14.00
CA TYR A 356 5.74 -7.84 -15.26
C TYR A 356 5.51 -6.72 -16.29
N ARG A 357 5.00 -7.09 -17.47
CA ARG A 357 4.65 -6.15 -18.55
C ARG A 357 3.15 -5.89 -18.54
N ARG A 358 2.77 -4.61 -18.54
CA ARG A 358 1.37 -4.15 -18.50
C ARG A 358 0.98 -3.20 -19.65
N GLY A 359 1.98 -2.59 -20.28
CA GLY A 359 1.84 -1.73 -21.46
C GLY A 359 3.16 -1.64 -22.23
N GLY A 360 3.08 -1.40 -23.54
CA GLY A 360 4.24 -1.17 -24.39
C GLY A 360 5.30 -2.29 -24.35
N ARG A 361 6.58 -1.91 -24.36
CA ARG A 361 7.74 -2.82 -24.29
C ARG A 361 8.39 -2.89 -22.90
N HIS A 362 7.87 -2.20 -21.90
CA HIS A 362 8.55 -1.98 -20.62
C HIS A 362 8.16 -3.03 -19.56
N VAL A 363 9.12 -3.34 -18.69
CA VAL A 363 8.93 -4.05 -17.42
C VAL A 363 9.13 -3.00 -16.33
N GLY A 364 8.19 -2.91 -15.40
CA GLY A 364 8.05 -1.78 -14.47
C GLY A 364 6.57 -1.61 -14.10
N SER A 365 6.08 -2.60 -13.36
CA SER A 365 4.70 -2.76 -12.88
C SER A 365 4.69 -4.06 -12.07
N SER A 366 4.48 -3.97 -10.76
CA SER A 366 4.30 -5.12 -9.85
C SER A 366 2.83 -5.28 -9.43
N GLY A 367 2.55 -6.29 -8.61
CA GLY A 367 1.24 -6.41 -7.97
C GLY A 367 1.05 -5.38 -6.85
N PHE A 368 2.16 -4.95 -6.22
CA PHE A 368 2.13 -3.95 -5.17
C PHE A 368 1.82 -2.55 -5.72
N GLU A 369 2.55 -2.09 -6.74
CA GLU A 369 2.31 -0.77 -7.37
C GLU A 369 0.85 -0.62 -7.80
N HIS A 370 0.36 -1.48 -8.70
CA HIS A 370 -1.00 -1.35 -9.22
C HIS A 370 -2.06 -1.36 -8.10
N VAL A 371 -1.96 -2.24 -7.09
CA VAL A 371 -3.01 -2.32 -6.06
C VAL A 371 -2.90 -1.20 -5.03
N PHE A 372 -1.71 -0.97 -4.49
CA PHE A 372 -1.51 -0.12 -3.31
C PHE A 372 -1.10 1.32 -3.66
N VAL A 373 -0.35 1.55 -4.74
CA VAL A 373 0.00 2.89 -5.24
C VAL A 373 -1.09 3.37 -6.21
N GLY A 374 -1.19 2.71 -7.36
CA GLY A 374 -1.91 3.18 -8.54
C GLY A 374 -0.98 3.39 -9.73
N GLU A 375 -1.56 3.40 -10.93
CA GLU A 375 -0.86 3.58 -12.20
C GLU A 375 -1.65 4.52 -13.12
N LEU A 376 -0.97 5.40 -13.86
CA LEU A 376 -1.60 6.13 -14.96
C LEU A 376 -1.43 5.34 -16.28
N LYS A 377 -2.55 4.90 -16.86
CA LYS A 377 -2.59 4.16 -18.12
C LYS A 377 -3.60 4.76 -19.09
N ASP A 378 -3.13 5.13 -20.27
CA ASP A 378 -3.96 5.62 -21.40
C ASP A 378 -4.91 6.78 -21.01
N GLY A 379 -4.41 7.71 -20.17
CA GLY A 379 -5.16 8.86 -19.65
C GLY A 379 -6.24 8.49 -18.63
N LYS A 380 -5.95 7.51 -17.76
CA LYS A 380 -6.89 6.95 -16.76
C LYS A 380 -6.14 6.41 -15.55
N VAL A 381 -6.75 6.54 -14.37
CA VAL A 381 -6.28 5.90 -13.14
C VAL A 381 -6.61 4.41 -13.16
N ALA A 382 -5.58 3.59 -13.29
CA ALA A 382 -5.65 2.14 -13.09
C ALA A 382 -5.19 1.80 -11.67
N GLY A 383 -5.77 0.74 -11.08
CA GLY A 383 -5.34 0.31 -9.76
C GLY A 383 -5.77 1.30 -8.68
N PHE A 384 -4.89 1.65 -7.73
CA PHE A 384 -5.15 2.63 -6.66
C PHE A 384 -6.33 2.21 -5.76
N HIS A 385 -6.08 1.30 -4.81
CA HIS A 385 -7.10 0.70 -3.96
C HIS A 385 -6.81 0.75 -2.45
N ASN A 386 -5.79 1.50 -2.02
CA ASN A 386 -5.38 1.61 -0.62
C ASN A 386 -5.50 3.03 -0.05
N TRP A 387 -5.89 3.15 1.21
CA TRP A 387 -6.14 4.43 1.86
C TRP A 387 -4.91 5.12 2.45
N LEU A 388 -3.80 4.41 2.67
CA LEU A 388 -2.55 5.06 3.08
C LEU A 388 -1.97 5.85 1.92
N ASN A 389 -2.02 5.31 0.68
CA ASN A 389 -1.70 6.11 -0.50
C ASN A 389 -2.75 7.20 -0.75
N PHE A 390 -4.05 6.87 -0.69
CA PHE A 390 -5.12 7.89 -0.78
C PHE A 390 -4.87 9.08 0.16
N ARG A 391 -4.49 8.82 1.42
CA ARG A 391 -4.19 9.87 2.40
C ARG A 391 -2.92 10.67 2.08
N LYS A 392 -1.89 10.02 1.51
CA LYS A 392 -0.65 10.65 1.06
C LYS A 392 -0.93 11.65 -0.06
N GLU A 393 -1.57 11.20 -1.13
CA GLU A 393 -1.87 12.07 -2.28
C GLU A 393 -2.85 13.21 -1.90
N GLU A 394 -3.77 12.98 -0.93
CA GLU A 394 -4.60 14.04 -0.31
C GLU A 394 -3.82 15.04 0.59
N LEU A 395 -2.59 14.73 1.01
CA LEU A 395 -1.69 15.67 1.71
C LEU A 395 -0.82 16.46 0.74
N GLU A 396 -0.42 15.82 -0.36
CA GLU A 396 0.46 16.41 -1.38
C GLU A 396 -0.33 17.31 -2.35
N GLY A 397 -1.62 17.02 -2.53
CA GLY A 397 -2.55 17.80 -3.36
C GLY A 397 -2.82 17.16 -4.72
N ASP A 398 -2.24 16.00 -4.99
CA ASP A 398 -2.34 15.28 -6.26
C ASP A 398 -3.58 14.38 -6.36
N LEU A 399 -4.30 14.13 -5.25
CA LEU A 399 -5.61 13.45 -5.26
C LEU A 399 -6.74 14.37 -4.79
N ASP A 400 -7.82 14.37 -5.56
CA ASP A 400 -9.03 15.15 -5.34
C ASP A 400 -10.26 14.23 -5.23
N TYR A 401 -10.86 14.15 -4.04
CA TYR A 401 -11.97 13.25 -3.72
C TYR A 401 -13.31 13.84 -4.18
N LYS A 402 -14.07 13.12 -5.02
CA LYS A 402 -15.32 13.61 -5.64
C LYS A 402 -16.61 13.04 -5.03
N GLY A 403 -16.56 12.54 -3.80
CA GLY A 403 -17.71 12.00 -3.06
C GLY A 403 -17.88 10.47 -3.11
N PHE A 404 -18.81 9.96 -2.30
CA PHE A 404 -19.05 8.52 -2.15
C PHE A 404 -20.20 8.01 -3.03
N ILE A 405 -20.08 6.79 -3.52
CA ILE A 405 -21.16 6.03 -4.19
C ILE A 405 -21.85 5.11 -3.18
N ARG A 406 -21.06 4.44 -2.32
CA ARG A 406 -21.55 3.55 -1.26
C ARG A 406 -20.46 3.31 -0.23
N PHE A 407 -20.81 3.04 1.02
CA PHE A 407 -19.86 2.52 2.00
C PHE A 407 -20.46 1.39 2.85
N ILE A 408 -19.59 0.68 3.56
CA ILE A 408 -19.90 -0.29 4.61
C ILE A 408 -19.00 0.03 5.81
N ASP A 409 -19.57 0.43 6.93
CA ASP A 409 -18.86 0.46 8.22
C ASP A 409 -18.63 -0.97 8.73
N LEU A 410 -17.44 -1.24 9.27
CA LEU A 410 -17.06 -2.53 9.85
C LEU A 410 -17.18 -2.50 11.39
N ASN A 411 -18.27 -1.93 11.90
CA ASN A 411 -18.55 -1.70 13.34
C ASN A 411 -17.39 -0.95 14.03
N GLY A 412 -16.87 0.12 13.42
CA GLY A 412 -15.76 0.90 13.96
C GLY A 412 -14.36 0.24 13.84
N LYS A 413 -14.25 -0.96 13.25
CA LYS A 413 -12.94 -1.57 12.90
C LYS A 413 -12.32 -1.02 11.60
N GLY A 414 -12.97 -0.05 10.97
CA GLY A 414 -12.63 0.46 9.64
C GLY A 414 -13.87 0.53 8.75
N GLN A 415 -13.70 0.89 7.49
CA GLN A 415 -14.78 1.01 6.52
C GLN A 415 -14.35 0.47 5.15
N ILE A 416 -15.33 0.12 4.31
CA ILE A 416 -15.13 -0.10 2.86
C ILE A 416 -15.86 1.02 2.14
N VAL A 417 -15.17 1.85 1.36
CA VAL A 417 -15.76 3.02 0.68
C VAL A 417 -15.59 2.88 -0.83
N LYS A 418 -16.71 2.93 -1.54
CA LYS A 418 -16.81 2.98 -3.00
C LYS A 418 -17.10 4.42 -3.40
N LEU A 419 -16.24 5.01 -4.23
CA LEU A 419 -16.09 6.45 -4.38
C LEU A 419 -15.64 6.87 -5.79
N ARG A 420 -15.71 8.18 -6.08
CA ARG A 420 -15.02 8.83 -7.19
C ARG A 420 -13.85 9.67 -6.67
N PHE A 421 -12.81 9.78 -7.47
CA PHE A 421 -11.72 10.74 -7.29
C PHE A 421 -11.05 11.05 -8.62
N GLU A 422 -10.29 12.13 -8.65
CA GLU A 422 -9.26 12.41 -9.66
C GLU A 422 -7.89 12.27 -9.00
N TRP A 423 -6.90 11.77 -9.74
CA TRP A 423 -5.51 11.66 -9.29
C TRP A 423 -4.58 12.11 -10.40
N LEU A 424 -3.66 13.03 -10.10
CA LEU A 424 -2.78 13.69 -11.07
C LEU A 424 -3.57 14.34 -12.24
N ASN A 425 -4.78 14.84 -11.94
CA ASN A 425 -5.80 15.35 -12.86
C ASN A 425 -6.51 14.31 -13.75
N GLU A 426 -6.22 13.01 -13.59
CA GLU A 426 -6.89 11.93 -14.33
C GLU A 426 -8.05 11.35 -13.52
N ALA A 427 -9.21 11.17 -14.15
CA ALA A 427 -10.43 10.75 -13.45
C ALA A 427 -10.49 9.24 -13.19
N LYS A 428 -10.95 8.86 -11.99
CA LYS A 428 -11.36 7.48 -11.65
C LYS A 428 -12.87 7.40 -11.37
N PRO A 429 -13.69 7.00 -12.37
CA PRO A 429 -15.15 6.96 -12.24
C PRO A 429 -15.69 6.00 -11.16
N VAL A 430 -14.93 4.95 -10.80
CA VAL A 430 -15.19 4.09 -9.64
C VAL A 430 -13.86 3.62 -9.04
N GLY A 431 -13.63 3.93 -7.77
CA GLY A 431 -12.70 3.20 -6.91
C GLY A 431 -13.44 2.55 -5.74
N THR A 432 -12.89 1.46 -5.21
CA THR A 432 -13.23 1.00 -3.85
C THR A 432 -11.95 0.88 -3.04
N VAL A 433 -11.96 1.41 -1.82
CA VAL A 433 -10.84 1.33 -0.86
C VAL A 433 -11.35 0.74 0.46
N PHE A 434 -10.51 0.02 1.19
CA PHE A 434 -10.68 -0.07 2.65
C PHE A 434 -10.15 1.21 3.29
N ILE A 435 -10.67 1.62 4.46
CA ILE A 435 -10.16 2.75 5.24
C ILE A 435 -10.05 2.36 6.72
N GLY A 436 -8.90 2.61 7.34
CA GLY A 436 -8.62 2.31 8.75
C GLY A 436 -8.15 0.88 9.05
N THR A 437 -8.14 0.03 8.03
CA THR A 437 -7.51 -1.30 7.98
C THR A 437 -5.99 -1.22 7.96
N THR A 438 -5.32 -2.26 8.44
CA THR A 438 -3.85 -2.37 8.38
C THR A 438 -3.32 -2.85 7.02
N PRO A 439 -2.04 -2.52 6.69
CA PRO A 439 -1.34 -3.11 5.54
C PRO A 439 -1.39 -4.65 5.53
N GLU A 440 -1.13 -5.28 6.68
CA GLU A 440 -1.14 -6.73 6.83
C GLU A 440 -2.53 -7.35 6.62
N LEU A 441 -3.62 -6.71 7.06
CA LEU A 441 -4.98 -7.20 6.82
C LEU A 441 -5.35 -7.12 5.33
N GLU A 442 -5.10 -5.98 4.66
CA GLU A 442 -5.38 -5.84 3.23
C GLU A 442 -4.56 -6.84 2.39
N MET A 443 -3.24 -6.91 2.65
CA MET A 443 -2.32 -7.87 2.04
C MET A 443 -2.78 -9.31 2.23
N ALA A 444 -3.21 -9.68 3.44
CA ALA A 444 -3.72 -11.02 3.76
C ALA A 444 -5.00 -11.36 2.99
N LEU A 445 -5.98 -10.46 2.99
CA LEU A 445 -7.28 -10.65 2.33
C LEU A 445 -7.12 -10.81 0.82
N TYR A 446 -6.33 -9.94 0.19
CA TYR A 446 -6.06 -10.02 -1.25
C TYR A 446 -5.26 -11.29 -1.62
N THR A 447 -4.24 -11.66 -0.84
CA THR A 447 -3.43 -12.87 -1.08
C THR A 447 -4.25 -14.16 -0.91
N LEU A 448 -5.07 -14.25 0.15
CA LEU A 448 -5.99 -15.35 0.39
C LEU A 448 -6.95 -15.53 -0.80
N CYS A 449 -7.57 -14.44 -1.24
CA CYS A 449 -8.52 -14.48 -2.34
C CYS A 449 -7.87 -14.83 -3.68
N PHE A 450 -6.67 -14.33 -3.96
CA PHE A 450 -5.90 -14.68 -5.17
C PHE A 450 -5.56 -16.19 -5.21
N LEU A 451 -5.15 -16.78 -4.08
CA LEU A 451 -4.82 -18.21 -4.01
C LEU A 451 -6.06 -19.12 -4.04
N VAL A 452 -7.20 -18.66 -3.50
CA VAL A 452 -8.39 -19.51 -3.26
C VAL A 452 -9.51 -19.31 -4.30
N ARG A 453 -9.58 -18.12 -4.92
CA ARG A 453 -10.55 -17.69 -5.95
C ARG A 453 -9.86 -16.72 -6.95
N PRO A 454 -8.79 -17.14 -7.67
CA PRO A 454 -8.20 -16.32 -8.71
C PRO A 454 -9.25 -15.97 -9.78
N ASP A 455 -9.17 -14.77 -10.34
CA ASP A 455 -10.02 -14.27 -11.43
C ASP A 455 -11.54 -14.33 -11.17
N SER A 456 -11.96 -14.49 -9.91
CA SER A 456 -13.35 -14.77 -9.53
C SER A 456 -13.74 -14.13 -8.19
N SER A 457 -15.05 -14.03 -7.94
CA SER A 457 -15.59 -13.37 -6.75
C SER A 457 -15.27 -14.16 -5.47
N CYS A 458 -14.34 -13.63 -4.66
CA CYS A 458 -13.98 -14.18 -3.37
C CYS A 458 -14.94 -13.68 -2.29
N GLN A 459 -15.81 -14.55 -1.77
CA GLN A 459 -16.85 -14.21 -0.80
C GLN A 459 -16.29 -14.23 0.63
N VAL A 460 -16.22 -13.06 1.28
CA VAL A 460 -15.54 -12.84 2.57
C VAL A 460 -16.46 -12.14 3.58
N GLN A 461 -16.04 -12.05 4.84
CA GLN A 461 -16.79 -11.35 5.89
C GLN A 461 -15.86 -10.63 6.86
N LEU A 462 -16.23 -9.42 7.26
CA LEU A 462 -15.52 -8.61 8.26
C LEU A 462 -16.55 -7.93 9.16
N ALA A 463 -16.44 -8.08 10.48
CA ALA A 463 -17.33 -7.49 11.48
C ALA A 463 -18.83 -7.80 11.25
N GLY A 464 -19.13 -9.03 10.80
CA GLY A 464 -20.45 -9.49 10.41
C GLY A 464 -20.93 -9.00 9.04
N LYS A 465 -20.20 -8.08 8.38
CA LYS A 465 -20.56 -7.53 7.07
C LYS A 465 -20.01 -8.44 5.97
N LYS A 466 -20.89 -8.89 5.07
CA LYS A 466 -20.55 -9.74 3.92
C LYS A 466 -20.30 -8.87 2.70
N PHE A 467 -19.21 -9.15 1.99
CA PHE A 467 -18.85 -8.49 0.73
C PHE A 467 -18.01 -9.46 -0.11
N SER A 468 -17.52 -9.00 -1.27
CA SER A 468 -16.61 -9.78 -2.08
C SER A 468 -15.30 -9.04 -2.37
N ILE A 469 -14.23 -9.79 -2.57
CA ILE A 469 -12.99 -9.29 -3.13
C ILE A 469 -12.89 -9.84 -4.55
N GLN A 470 -12.61 -8.97 -5.51
CA GLN A 470 -12.19 -9.41 -6.85
C GLN A 470 -10.66 -9.42 -6.89
N THR A 471 -10.08 -10.46 -7.48
CA THR A 471 -8.66 -10.49 -7.86
C THR A 471 -8.52 -10.79 -9.34
N TRP A 472 -7.39 -10.42 -9.93
CA TRP A 472 -7.06 -10.69 -11.33
C TRP A 472 -5.63 -11.20 -11.45
N THR A 473 -5.42 -12.23 -12.26
CA THR A 473 -4.13 -12.93 -12.42
C THR A 473 -3.33 -12.37 -13.59
N PHE A 474 -2.05 -12.09 -13.36
CA PHE A 474 -1.04 -11.95 -14.42
C PHE A 474 -0.09 -13.16 -14.42
N THR A 475 0.64 -13.35 -15.52
CA THR A 475 1.67 -14.39 -15.62
C THR A 475 3.01 -13.75 -16.00
N SER A 476 4.04 -13.96 -15.19
CA SER A 476 5.40 -13.42 -15.40
C SER A 476 6.43 -14.49 -15.11
N GLY A 477 7.37 -14.75 -16.03
CA GLY A 477 8.40 -15.78 -15.85
C GLY A 477 7.88 -17.19 -15.57
N GLY A 478 6.64 -17.51 -15.98
CA GLY A 478 5.95 -18.77 -15.66
C GLY A 478 5.29 -18.81 -14.26
N LYS A 479 5.49 -17.79 -13.42
CA LYS A 479 4.76 -17.61 -12.16
C LYS A 479 3.41 -16.94 -12.41
N LYS A 480 2.41 -17.28 -11.59
CA LYS A 480 1.18 -16.50 -11.45
C LYS A 480 1.41 -15.41 -10.41
N VAL A 481 1.07 -14.17 -10.75
CA VAL A 481 1.25 -12.97 -9.93
C VAL A 481 -0.06 -12.19 -9.87
N ILE A 482 -0.25 -11.31 -8.88
CA ILE A 482 -1.49 -10.55 -8.76
C ILE A 482 -1.41 -9.30 -9.65
N GLY A 483 -2.39 -9.15 -10.54
CA GLY A 483 -2.50 -8.00 -11.45
C GLY A 483 -3.52 -6.96 -11.02
N SER A 484 -4.43 -7.30 -10.10
CA SER A 484 -5.33 -6.36 -9.42
C SER A 484 -6.04 -7.04 -8.27
N ALA A 485 -6.37 -6.29 -7.22
CA ALA A 485 -7.18 -6.72 -6.10
C ALA A 485 -7.96 -5.55 -5.53
N TYR A 486 -9.25 -5.74 -5.23
CA TYR A 486 -10.07 -4.72 -4.57
C TYR A 486 -11.34 -5.31 -3.93
N PRO A 487 -11.87 -4.69 -2.86
CA PRO A 487 -13.21 -4.98 -2.36
C PRO A 487 -14.28 -4.50 -3.35
N ASN A 488 -15.35 -5.28 -3.50
CA ASN A 488 -16.52 -4.97 -4.30
C ASN A 488 -17.78 -5.04 -3.44
N ILE A 489 -18.47 -3.89 -3.37
CA ILE A 489 -19.66 -3.61 -2.53
C ILE A 489 -20.79 -3.00 -3.36
#